data_AF-A0A8R7JWA8-F1
#
_entry.id   AF-A0A8R7JWA8-F1
#
_cell.length_a   1.000
_cell.length_b   1.000
_cell.length_c   1.000
_cell.angle_alpha   90.00
_cell.angle_beta   90.00
_cell.angle_gamma   90.00
#
_symmetry.space_group_name_H-M   'P 1'
#
loop_
_entity.id
_entity.type
_entity.pdbx_description
1 polymer ?
#
loop_
_entity_poly.entity_id
_entity_poly.type
_entity_poly.pdbx_seq_one_letter_code
_entity_poly.pdbx_strand_id
1 'polypeptide(L)'
;MFRAPYDFRYAVAPAGHPSRTGTAFFTNLKSLVERASQLNGDRPAIIVTHSYGGTLAHQFLIQQLLAWRRRFVRHFIPVAAPWGRLVLGMQALISGNNLALPFVDPEALQKEYRSLQSSLWPLPSAKVFGAAQPLVSTKRRNYSAGDVVDFLVNIGFGEGVGPYESRVLPLFKELPTSPMVPVTYVVGVGVATPERMVYLGDDFEATPGVDVGDGDGLVNL
;
A
#
# COMPACT_ATOMS: atom_id res chain seq x y z
N MET A 1 -8.42 19.25 -16.28
CA MET A 1 -7.82 18.17 -15.46
C MET A 1 -7.90 18.60 -14.00
N PHE A 2 -8.30 17.72 -13.09
CA PHE A 2 -8.42 18.01 -11.66
C PHE A 2 -7.39 17.19 -10.87
N ARG A 3 -7.07 17.64 -9.65
CA ARG A 3 -6.16 16.94 -8.73
C ARG A 3 -6.90 16.63 -7.44
N ALA A 4 -6.58 15.49 -6.83
CA ALA A 4 -7.14 15.05 -5.55
C ALA A 4 -6.01 14.74 -4.55
N PRO A 5 -5.30 15.77 -4.04
CA PRO A 5 -4.29 15.56 -3.02
C PRO A 5 -4.93 15.02 -1.73
N TYR A 6 -4.18 14.23 -0.97
CA TYR A 6 -4.60 13.68 0.31
C TYR A 6 -3.43 13.65 1.29
N ASP A 7 -3.75 13.59 2.57
CA ASP A 7 -2.76 13.37 3.62
C ASP A 7 -2.37 11.89 3.64
N PHE A 8 -1.22 11.58 3.02
CA PHE A 8 -0.73 10.22 2.86
C PHE A 8 -0.28 9.58 4.17
N ARG A 9 -0.20 10.33 5.28
CA ARG A 9 0.13 9.79 6.61
C ARG A 9 -1.01 8.96 7.21
N TYR A 10 -2.23 9.16 6.73
CA TYR A 10 -3.42 8.47 7.19
C TYR A 10 -3.85 7.37 6.21
N ALA A 11 -4.44 6.32 6.78
CA ALA A 11 -5.06 5.23 6.05
C ALA A 11 -6.58 5.40 6.01
N VAL A 12 -7.23 4.92 4.94
CA VAL A 12 -8.66 4.58 5.03
C VAL A 12 -8.78 3.27 5.81
N ALA A 13 -9.96 3.02 6.37
CA ALA A 13 -10.15 1.94 7.32
C ALA A 13 -11.48 1.22 7.02
N PRO A 14 -11.59 -0.06 7.41
CA PRO A 14 -12.75 -0.89 7.10
C PRO A 14 -13.99 -0.40 7.88
N ALA A 15 -15.16 -0.92 7.50
CA ALA A 15 -16.39 -0.69 8.26
C ALA A 15 -16.17 -1.02 9.76
N GLY A 16 -16.74 -0.19 10.64
CA GLY A 16 -16.55 -0.31 12.09
C GLY A 16 -15.28 0.35 12.64
N HIS A 17 -14.34 0.77 11.79
CA HIS A 17 -13.10 1.44 12.21
C HIS A 17 -12.97 2.80 11.52
N PRO A 18 -13.69 3.84 11.95
CA PRO A 18 -13.70 5.11 11.23
C PRO A 18 -12.29 5.73 11.12
N SER A 19 -12.02 6.32 9.96
CA SER A 19 -10.86 7.19 9.70
C SER A 19 -11.40 8.55 9.28
N ARG A 20 -11.35 9.56 10.16
CA ARG A 20 -11.89 10.90 9.85
C ARG A 20 -11.24 11.47 8.59
N THR A 21 -9.91 11.40 8.50
CA THR A 21 -9.14 11.87 7.34
C THR A 21 -9.49 11.09 6.07
N GLY A 22 -9.57 9.76 6.17
CA GLY A 22 -9.93 8.90 5.04
C GLY A 22 -11.35 9.14 4.52
N THR A 23 -12.34 9.22 5.42
CA THR A 23 -13.73 9.51 5.09
C THR A 23 -13.89 10.90 4.48
N ALA A 24 -13.19 11.90 5.01
CA ALA A 24 -13.20 13.25 4.44
C ALA A 24 -12.62 13.26 3.02
N PHE A 25 -11.50 12.56 2.80
CA PHE A 25 -10.90 12.44 1.48
C PHE A 25 -11.84 11.75 0.49
N PHE A 26 -12.45 10.62 0.84
CA PHE A 26 -13.38 9.91 -0.05
C PHE A 26 -14.64 10.72 -0.37
N THR A 27 -15.18 11.45 0.61
CA THR A 27 -16.28 12.40 0.37
C THR A 27 -15.87 13.47 -0.64
N ASN A 28 -14.71 14.09 -0.44
CA ASN A 28 -14.21 15.14 -1.33
C ASN A 28 -13.89 14.61 -2.73
N LEU A 29 -13.32 13.41 -2.84
CA LEU A 29 -13.02 12.75 -4.11
C LEU A 29 -14.29 12.45 -4.90
N LYS A 30 -15.35 11.97 -4.23
CA LYS A 30 -16.66 11.76 -4.86
C LYS A 30 -17.22 13.06 -5.44
N SER A 31 -17.27 14.11 -4.64
CA SER A 31 -17.74 15.43 -5.07
C SER A 31 -16.90 15.99 -6.22
N LEU A 32 -15.59 15.76 -6.21
CA LEU A 32 -14.69 16.18 -7.29
C LEU A 32 -15.01 15.44 -8.59
N VAL A 33 -15.23 14.13 -8.54
CA VAL A 33 -15.59 13.32 -9.72
C VAL A 33 -16.92 13.79 -10.32
N GLU A 34 -17.93 14.01 -9.47
CA GLU A 34 -19.24 14.51 -9.91
C GLU A 34 -19.12 15.91 -10.54
N ARG A 35 -18.39 16.82 -9.89
CA ARG A 35 -18.14 18.17 -10.41
C ARG A 35 -17.35 18.15 -11.72
N ALA A 36 -16.33 17.30 -11.82
CA ALA A 36 -15.52 17.15 -13.03
C ALA A 36 -16.37 16.64 -14.20
N SER A 37 -17.30 15.71 -13.94
CA SER A 37 -18.26 15.22 -14.91
C SER A 37 -19.19 16.35 -15.37
N GLN A 38 -19.80 17.08 -14.44
CA GLN A 38 -20.72 18.18 -14.75
C GLN A 38 -20.06 19.28 -15.60
N LEU A 39 -18.84 19.70 -15.22
CA LEU A 39 -18.07 20.71 -15.96
C LEU A 39 -17.59 20.23 -17.34
N ASN A 40 -17.69 18.92 -17.62
CA ASN A 40 -17.31 18.31 -18.89
C ASN A 40 -18.52 17.78 -19.68
N GLY A 41 -19.68 18.42 -19.52
CA GLY A 41 -20.92 18.06 -20.24
C GLY A 41 -21.45 16.69 -19.86
N ASP A 42 -21.48 16.40 -18.56
CA ASP A 42 -21.94 15.15 -17.96
C ASP A 42 -21.22 13.89 -18.45
N ARG A 43 -20.01 14.05 -19.01
CA ARG A 43 -19.18 12.92 -19.43
C ARG A 43 -18.47 12.30 -18.22
N PRO A 44 -18.49 10.97 -18.08
CA PRO A 44 -17.83 10.28 -16.98
C PRO A 44 -16.32 10.54 -16.97
N ALA A 45 -15.75 10.63 -15.77
CA ALA A 45 -14.34 10.94 -15.53
C ALA A 45 -13.44 9.72 -15.74
N ILE A 46 -12.19 9.98 -16.13
CA ILE A 46 -11.10 9.00 -16.09
C ILE A 46 -10.30 9.26 -14.82
N ILE A 47 -10.14 8.22 -13.99
CA ILE A 47 -9.35 8.29 -12.76
C ILE A 47 -7.97 7.72 -13.07
N VAL A 48 -6.94 8.56 -12.97
CA VAL A 48 -5.53 8.16 -13.12
C VAL A 48 -4.85 8.30 -11.77
N THR A 49 -4.12 7.26 -11.36
CA THR A 49 -3.41 7.23 -10.08
C THR A 49 -2.02 6.67 -10.22
N HIS A 50 -1.19 6.90 -9.21
CA HIS A 50 0.17 6.42 -9.15
C HIS A 50 0.43 5.75 -7.80
N SER A 51 1.14 4.61 -7.81
CA SER A 51 1.61 3.92 -6.62
C SER A 51 0.49 3.65 -5.61
N TYR A 52 0.69 4.04 -4.35
CA TYR A 52 -0.30 3.96 -3.26
C TYR A 52 -1.67 4.56 -3.62
N GLY A 53 -1.71 5.59 -4.46
CA GLY A 53 -2.97 6.17 -4.94
C GLY A 53 -3.84 5.17 -5.72
N GLY A 54 -3.24 4.15 -6.34
CA GLY A 54 -3.94 3.07 -7.02
C GLY A 54 -4.76 2.20 -6.09
N THR A 55 -4.16 1.71 -5.02
CA THR A 55 -4.87 0.89 -4.02
C THR A 55 -5.90 1.74 -3.25
N LEU A 56 -5.59 3.01 -2.98
CA LEU A 56 -6.53 3.94 -2.35
C LEU A 56 -7.75 4.24 -3.23
N ALA A 57 -7.56 4.53 -4.52
CA ALA A 57 -8.66 4.75 -5.46
C ALA A 57 -9.47 3.48 -5.73
N HIS A 58 -8.83 2.30 -5.71
CA HIS A 58 -9.54 1.03 -5.76
C HIS A 58 -10.50 0.87 -4.56
N GLN A 59 -10.02 1.12 -3.34
CA GLN A 59 -10.83 1.11 -2.13
C GLN A 59 -11.99 2.13 -2.20
N PHE A 60 -11.73 3.33 -2.74
CA PHE A 60 -12.77 4.32 -3.00
C PHE A 60 -13.86 3.78 -3.93
N LEU A 61 -13.47 3.20 -5.07
CA LEU A 61 -14.39 2.72 -6.10
C LEU A 61 -15.27 1.57 -5.60
N ILE A 62 -14.71 0.59 -4.90
CA ILE A 62 -15.50 -0.56 -4.40
C ILE A 62 -16.50 -0.16 -3.31
N GLN A 63 -16.26 0.96 -2.63
CA GLN A 63 -17.19 1.54 -1.64
C GLN A 63 -18.30 2.37 -2.26
N GLN A 64 -18.23 2.70 -3.56
CA GLN A 64 -19.32 3.41 -4.25
C GLN A 64 -20.36 2.43 -4.81
N LEU A 65 -21.62 2.86 -4.80
CA LEU A 65 -22.72 2.15 -5.47
C LEU A 65 -22.38 1.90 -6.94
N LEU A 66 -22.73 0.72 -7.45
CA LEU A 66 -22.45 0.35 -8.84
C LEU A 66 -23.07 1.35 -9.85
N ALA A 67 -24.29 1.83 -9.57
CA ALA A 67 -24.96 2.83 -10.39
C ALA A 67 -24.16 4.15 -10.45
N TRP A 68 -23.54 4.56 -9.34
CA TRP A 68 -22.69 5.75 -9.30
C TRP A 68 -21.44 5.55 -10.16
N ARG A 69 -20.75 4.41 -10.00
CA ARG A 69 -19.55 4.08 -10.79
C ARG A 69 -19.84 4.09 -12.28
N ARG A 70 -20.92 3.42 -12.72
CA ARG A 70 -21.34 3.37 -14.13
C ARG A 70 -21.68 4.75 -14.70
N ARG A 71 -22.21 5.65 -13.87
CA ARG A 71 -22.57 7.01 -14.29
C ARG A 71 -21.37 7.94 -14.40
N PHE A 72 -20.44 7.86 -13.45
CA PHE A 72 -19.42 8.90 -13.27
C PHE A 72 -18.00 8.47 -13.59
N VAL A 73 -17.72 7.17 -13.73
CA VAL A 73 -16.37 6.65 -13.96
C VAL A 73 -16.31 5.93 -15.30
N ARG A 74 -15.58 6.54 -16.24
CA ARG A 74 -15.37 5.99 -17.58
C ARG A 74 -14.32 4.89 -17.55
N HIS A 75 -13.24 5.16 -16.84
CA HIS A 75 -12.04 4.32 -16.85
C HIS A 75 -11.21 4.57 -15.60
N PHE A 76 -10.51 3.55 -15.12
CA PHE A 76 -9.53 3.62 -14.05
C PHE A 76 -8.15 3.19 -14.57
N ILE A 77 -7.15 4.05 -14.42
CA ILE A 77 -5.77 3.81 -14.88
C ILE A 77 -4.83 3.89 -13.68
N PRO A 78 -4.66 2.79 -12.94
CA PRO A 78 -3.64 2.68 -11.92
C PRO A 78 -2.25 2.46 -12.53
N VAL A 79 -1.33 3.37 -12.26
CA VAL A 79 0.08 3.29 -12.65
C VAL A 79 0.91 2.83 -11.46
N ALA A 80 1.71 1.78 -11.62
CA ALA A 80 2.62 1.24 -10.60
C ALA A 80 1.92 0.93 -9.26
N ALA A 81 0.67 0.47 -9.29
CA ALA A 81 -0.10 0.23 -8.07
C ALA A 81 0.32 -1.07 -7.36
N PRO A 82 0.65 -1.04 -6.06
CA PRO A 82 1.14 -2.22 -5.34
C PRO A 82 0.00 -3.11 -4.84
N TRP A 83 -0.65 -3.87 -5.74
CA TRP A 83 -1.81 -4.71 -5.43
C TRP A 83 -1.51 -5.79 -4.38
N GLY A 84 -0.36 -6.45 -4.53
CA GLY A 84 0.14 -7.45 -3.58
C GLY A 84 0.80 -6.87 -2.33
N ARG A 85 0.93 -5.54 -2.30
CA ARG A 85 1.78 -4.77 -1.38
C ARG A 85 3.27 -5.04 -1.63
N LEU A 86 4.15 -4.66 -0.70
CA LEU A 86 5.59 -4.51 -0.96
C LEU A 86 6.44 -5.25 0.08
N VAL A 87 7.46 -5.96 -0.37
CA VAL A 87 8.53 -6.44 0.53
C VAL A 87 9.21 -5.26 1.23
N LEU A 88 9.39 -4.16 0.51
CA LEU A 88 9.90 -2.90 1.04
C LEU A 88 9.02 -2.28 2.15
N GLY A 89 7.73 -2.68 2.25
CA GLY A 89 6.89 -2.28 3.37
C GLY A 89 7.41 -2.83 4.71
N MET A 90 7.99 -4.03 4.71
CA MET A 90 8.64 -4.59 5.90
C MET A 90 9.97 -3.87 6.19
N GLN A 91 10.75 -3.57 5.15
CA GLN A 91 12.02 -2.84 5.29
C GLN A 91 11.82 -1.47 5.95
N ALA A 92 10.82 -0.72 5.50
CA ALA A 92 10.53 0.61 6.01
C ALA A 92 10.25 0.61 7.52
N LEU A 93 9.65 -0.44 8.06
CA LEU A 93 9.42 -0.58 9.49
C LEU A 93 10.65 -1.06 10.27
N ILE A 94 11.60 -1.75 9.61
CA ILE A 94 12.86 -2.19 10.21
C ILE A 94 13.88 -1.05 10.27
N SER A 95 14.16 -0.37 9.17
CA SER A 95 15.30 0.56 9.06
C SER A 95 14.93 1.90 8.44
N GLY A 96 13.64 2.13 8.17
CA GLY A 96 13.21 3.23 7.31
C GLY A 96 13.47 2.93 5.83
N ASN A 97 13.09 3.87 4.97
CA ASN A 97 13.44 3.86 3.57
C ASN A 97 13.76 5.29 3.14
N ASN A 98 15.02 5.56 2.81
CA ASN A 98 15.46 6.90 2.40
C ASN A 98 15.21 7.17 0.91
N LEU A 99 14.67 6.20 0.15
CA LEU A 99 14.44 6.31 -1.30
C LEU A 99 15.69 6.77 -2.07
N ALA A 100 16.87 6.31 -1.63
CA ALA A 100 18.18 6.72 -2.14
C ALA A 100 18.52 8.22 -1.98
N LEU A 101 17.81 8.94 -1.11
CA LEU A 101 18.16 10.31 -0.74
C LEU A 101 19.38 10.32 0.21
N PRO A 102 20.45 11.05 -0.11
CA PRO A 102 21.58 11.19 0.78
C PRO A 102 21.22 12.05 1.99
N PHE A 103 21.91 11.85 3.12
CA PHE A 103 21.82 12.67 4.35
C PHE A 103 20.54 12.55 5.19
N VAL A 104 19.80 11.44 5.07
CA VAL A 104 18.69 11.16 5.98
C VAL A 104 19.09 10.10 6.99
N ASP A 105 18.88 10.38 8.27
CA ASP A 105 19.11 9.43 9.37
C ASP A 105 18.12 8.26 9.29
N PRO A 106 18.61 7.01 9.10
CA PRO A 106 17.75 5.82 9.06
C PRO A 106 16.91 5.63 10.33
N GLU A 107 17.44 5.98 11.50
CA GLU A 107 16.71 5.83 12.76
C GLU A 107 15.54 6.81 12.84
N ALA A 108 15.78 8.06 12.43
CA ALA A 108 14.72 9.07 12.31
C ALA A 108 13.64 8.64 11.32
N LEU A 109 14.02 8.10 10.15
CA LEU A 109 13.07 7.57 9.17
C LEU A 109 12.27 6.39 9.71
N GLN A 110 12.92 5.45 10.38
CA GLN A 110 12.23 4.32 10.99
C GLN A 110 11.15 4.81 11.98
N LYS A 111 11.50 5.77 12.86
CA LYS A 111 10.54 6.40 13.79
C LYS A 111 9.41 7.10 13.04
N GLU A 112 9.73 7.83 11.98
CA GLU A 112 8.72 8.48 11.14
C GLU A 112 7.76 7.46 10.53
N TYR A 113 8.27 6.44 9.82
CA TYR A 113 7.45 5.38 9.23
C TYR A 113 6.57 4.70 10.27
N ARG A 114 7.10 4.33 11.45
CA ARG A 114 6.32 3.71 12.53
C ARG A 114 5.22 4.63 13.08
N SER A 115 5.38 5.95 12.97
CA SER A 115 4.36 6.92 13.40
C SER A 115 3.19 7.10 12.40
N LEU A 116 3.37 6.73 11.12
CA LEU A 116 2.33 6.92 10.11
C LEU A 116 1.35 5.74 10.09
N GLN A 117 0.05 6.02 10.09
CA GLN A 117 -0.98 4.97 9.99
C GLN A 117 -0.92 4.24 8.65
N SER A 118 -0.48 4.92 7.59
CA SER A 118 -0.36 4.36 6.24
C SER A 118 0.82 3.41 6.08
N SER A 119 1.83 3.43 6.94
CA SER A 119 3.01 2.57 6.82
C SER A 119 2.73 1.08 7.00
N LEU A 120 1.57 0.74 7.57
CA LEU A 120 1.10 -0.64 7.67
C LEU A 120 0.41 -1.13 6.40
N TRP A 121 -0.10 -0.23 5.54
CA TRP A 121 -0.73 -0.61 4.27
C TRP A 121 0.19 -1.32 3.27
N PRO A 122 1.47 -0.97 3.09
CA PRO A 122 2.36 -1.66 2.16
C PRO A 122 2.90 -2.99 2.69
N LEU A 123 2.51 -3.47 3.88
CA LEU A 123 2.90 -4.80 4.36
C LEU A 123 2.39 -5.89 3.41
N PRO A 124 3.15 -6.97 3.15
CA PRO A 124 2.84 -7.93 2.09
C PRO A 124 1.53 -8.72 2.31
N SER A 125 0.87 -9.09 1.22
CA SER A 125 -0.32 -9.96 1.25
C SER A 125 0.07 -11.43 1.11
N ALA A 126 -0.37 -12.27 2.05
CA ALA A 126 -0.18 -13.72 2.00
C ALA A 126 -0.81 -14.39 0.76
N LYS A 127 -1.83 -13.75 0.15
CA LYS A 127 -2.45 -14.26 -1.08
C LYS A 127 -1.61 -14.01 -2.34
N VAL A 128 -0.71 -13.02 -2.31
CA VAL A 128 0.13 -12.67 -3.47
C VAL A 128 1.54 -13.23 -3.28
N PHE A 129 2.16 -12.99 -2.14
CA PHE A 129 3.52 -13.47 -1.84
C PHE A 129 3.56 -14.90 -1.32
N GLY A 130 2.41 -15.55 -1.10
CA GLY A 130 2.34 -16.86 -0.45
C GLY A 130 2.50 -16.78 1.07
N ALA A 131 1.72 -17.59 1.78
CA ALA A 131 1.66 -17.55 3.25
C ALA A 131 2.90 -18.09 3.96
N ALA A 132 3.80 -18.79 3.24
CA ALA A 132 4.99 -19.42 3.82
C ALA A 132 6.30 -19.01 3.13
N GLN A 133 6.24 -18.18 2.09
CA GLN A 133 7.44 -17.70 1.40
C GLN A 133 8.19 -16.71 2.31
N PRO A 134 9.47 -16.96 2.64
CA PRO A 134 10.24 -16.02 3.44
C PRO A 134 10.46 -14.70 2.70
N LEU A 135 10.08 -13.59 3.32
CA LEU A 135 10.30 -12.23 2.82
C LEU A 135 11.37 -11.49 3.64
N VAL A 136 11.49 -11.83 4.92
CA VAL A 136 12.63 -11.45 5.78
C VAL A 136 13.18 -12.71 6.43
N SER A 137 14.47 -12.93 6.30
CA SER A 137 15.20 -14.04 6.92
C SER A 137 16.23 -13.51 7.90
N THR A 138 16.31 -14.10 9.08
CA THR A 138 17.35 -13.89 10.08
C THR A 138 18.07 -15.21 10.35
N LYS A 139 19.09 -15.20 11.20
CA LYS A 139 19.82 -16.42 11.59
C LYS A 139 18.90 -17.52 12.16
N ARG A 140 17.90 -17.15 12.95
CA ARG A 140 17.03 -18.11 13.67
C ARG A 140 15.60 -18.18 13.15
N ARG A 141 15.14 -17.21 12.35
CA ARG A 141 13.73 -17.13 11.96
C ARG A 141 13.53 -16.59 10.55
N ASN A 142 12.49 -17.10 9.89
CA ASN A 142 11.95 -16.55 8.66
C ASN A 142 10.60 -15.89 8.96
N TYR A 143 10.34 -14.76 8.31
CA TYR A 143 9.08 -14.03 8.34
C TYR A 143 8.51 -13.99 6.94
N SER A 144 7.32 -14.55 6.78
CA SER A 144 6.52 -14.48 5.56
C SER A 144 5.44 -13.42 5.66
N ALA A 145 4.66 -13.26 4.60
CA ALA A 145 3.42 -12.48 4.64
C ALA A 145 2.35 -13.07 5.59
N GLY A 146 2.48 -14.34 6.01
CA GLY A 146 1.65 -14.94 7.05
C GLY A 146 2.08 -14.59 8.48
N ASP A 147 3.32 -14.13 8.66
CA ASP A 147 3.95 -13.90 9.97
C ASP A 147 3.98 -12.42 10.38
N VAL A 148 3.18 -11.56 9.75
CA VAL A 148 3.29 -10.10 9.92
C VAL A 148 3.10 -9.67 11.39
N VAL A 149 2.20 -10.30 12.14
CA VAL A 149 2.00 -10.00 13.57
C VAL A 149 3.27 -10.29 14.37
N ASP A 150 3.83 -11.48 14.21
CA ASP A 150 5.06 -11.88 14.90
C ASP A 150 6.26 -11.04 14.45
N PHE A 151 6.31 -10.68 13.18
CA PHE A 151 7.31 -9.77 12.63
C PHE A 151 7.28 -8.41 13.36
N LEU A 152 6.10 -7.78 13.48
CA LEU A 152 5.94 -6.49 14.14
C LEU A 152 6.41 -6.52 15.60
N VAL A 153 6.09 -7.60 16.33
CA VAL A 153 6.56 -7.79 17.71
C VAL A 153 8.08 -7.90 17.76
N ASN A 154 8.68 -8.71 16.89
CA ASN A 154 10.12 -9.00 16.94
C ASN A 154 11.01 -7.82 16.51
N ILE A 155 10.51 -6.92 15.65
CA ILE A 155 11.23 -5.68 15.31
C ILE A 155 11.07 -4.58 16.38
N GLY A 156 10.41 -4.89 17.51
CA GLY A 156 10.12 -3.94 18.59
C GLY A 156 8.99 -2.95 18.28
N PHE A 157 8.09 -3.28 17.35
CA PHE A 157 6.95 -2.44 16.95
C PHE A 157 5.60 -3.11 17.26
N GLY A 158 5.49 -3.67 18.46
CA GLY A 158 4.28 -4.38 18.92
C GLY A 158 3.02 -3.50 18.94
N GLU A 159 3.15 -2.19 19.12
CA GLU A 159 2.03 -1.24 19.05
C GLU A 159 1.37 -1.18 17.65
N GLY A 160 2.09 -1.59 16.60
CA GLY A 160 1.57 -1.69 15.23
C GLY A 160 0.63 -2.88 15.00
N VAL A 161 0.64 -3.89 15.88
CA VAL A 161 -0.17 -5.12 15.73
C VAL A 161 -1.67 -4.80 15.72
N GLY A 162 -2.16 -4.11 16.74
CA GLY A 162 -3.59 -3.77 16.85
C GLY A 162 -4.11 -2.99 15.63
N PRO A 163 -3.46 -1.90 15.20
CA PRO A 163 -3.82 -1.19 13.98
C PRO A 163 -3.73 -2.05 12.70
N TYR A 164 -2.73 -2.91 12.58
CA TYR A 164 -2.61 -3.82 11.43
C TYR A 164 -3.80 -4.77 11.34
N GLU A 165 -4.10 -5.50 12.42
CA GLU A 165 -5.19 -6.49 12.45
C GLU A 165 -6.57 -5.86 12.31
N SER A 166 -6.79 -4.70 12.93
CA SER A 166 -8.12 -4.05 12.95
C SER A 166 -8.39 -3.16 11.73
N ARG A 167 -7.37 -2.53 11.14
CA ARG A 167 -7.55 -1.52 10.08
C ARG A 167 -6.97 -1.90 8.73
N VAL A 168 -5.93 -2.73 8.70
CA VAL A 168 -5.25 -3.06 7.45
C VAL A 168 -5.70 -4.42 6.95
N LEU A 169 -5.53 -5.47 7.75
CA LEU A 169 -5.85 -6.84 7.35
C LEU A 169 -7.28 -6.99 6.79
N PRO A 170 -8.34 -6.38 7.37
CA PRO A 170 -9.71 -6.59 6.87
C PRO A 170 -9.98 -5.96 5.49
N LEU A 171 -9.25 -4.90 5.12
CA LEU A 171 -9.42 -4.24 3.83
C LEU A 171 -8.86 -5.04 2.66
N PHE A 172 -7.94 -5.97 2.95
CA PHE A 172 -7.16 -6.70 1.95
C PHE A 172 -7.10 -8.22 2.23
N LYS A 173 -7.94 -8.71 3.14
CA LYS A 173 -8.07 -10.13 3.46
C LYS A 173 -8.48 -10.91 2.21
N GLU A 174 -9.32 -10.31 1.37
CA GLU A 174 -9.70 -10.85 0.07
C GLU A 174 -8.91 -10.21 -1.06
N LEU A 175 -8.76 -10.95 -2.18
CA LEU A 175 -8.20 -10.36 -3.40
C LEU A 175 -9.03 -9.13 -3.78
N PRO A 176 -8.41 -8.07 -4.32
CA PRO A 176 -9.12 -6.83 -4.63
C PRO A 176 -10.36 -7.12 -5.48
N THR A 177 -11.55 -6.90 -4.91
CA THR A 177 -12.81 -7.06 -5.65
C THR A 177 -12.77 -6.19 -6.89
N SER A 178 -13.24 -6.70 -8.03
CA SER A 178 -13.28 -5.90 -9.27
C SER A 178 -13.97 -4.56 -9.00
N PRO A 179 -13.38 -3.42 -9.41
CA PRO A 179 -14.01 -2.12 -9.26
C PRO A 179 -15.22 -1.96 -10.21
N MET A 180 -15.51 -2.94 -11.06
CA MET A 180 -16.68 -2.98 -11.96
C MET A 180 -16.77 -1.74 -12.88
N VAL A 181 -15.61 -1.24 -13.26
CA VAL A 181 -15.39 -0.19 -14.28
C VAL A 181 -14.26 -0.67 -15.19
N PRO A 182 -14.16 -0.17 -16.44
CA PRO A 182 -13.00 -0.45 -17.28
C PRO A 182 -11.69 -0.05 -16.58
N VAL A 183 -10.70 -0.94 -16.60
CA VAL A 183 -9.38 -0.72 -15.98
C VAL A 183 -8.26 -0.98 -16.98
N THR A 184 -7.26 -0.10 -17.00
CA THR A 184 -5.98 -0.34 -17.70
C THR A 184 -4.86 -0.23 -16.69
N TYR A 185 -4.22 -1.35 -16.39
CA TYR A 185 -3.05 -1.39 -15.51
C TYR A 185 -1.81 -0.97 -16.29
N VAL A 186 -1.02 -0.08 -15.70
CA VAL A 186 0.31 0.28 -16.19
C VAL A 186 1.30 -0.18 -15.14
N VAL A 187 2.11 -1.17 -15.47
CA VAL A 187 3.08 -1.80 -14.56
C VAL A 187 4.49 -1.67 -15.14
N GLY A 188 5.48 -1.41 -14.28
CA GLY A 188 6.88 -1.46 -14.65
C GLY A 188 7.40 -2.89 -14.54
N VAL A 189 8.28 -3.26 -15.47
CA VAL A 189 8.92 -4.58 -15.55
C VAL A 189 10.37 -4.42 -15.98
N GLY A 190 11.19 -5.42 -15.73
CA GLY A 190 12.60 -5.48 -16.09
C GLY A 190 13.54 -4.71 -15.16
N VAL A 191 13.06 -4.23 -14.01
CA VAL A 191 13.87 -3.51 -13.03
C VAL A 191 14.07 -4.37 -11.78
N ALA A 192 15.32 -4.55 -11.37
CA ALA A 192 15.67 -5.33 -10.19
C ALA A 192 14.94 -4.80 -8.94
N THR A 193 14.06 -5.63 -8.38
CA THR A 193 13.14 -5.24 -7.29
C THR A 193 13.33 -6.16 -6.08
N PRO A 194 13.46 -5.62 -4.85
CA PRO A 194 13.65 -6.45 -3.66
C PRO A 194 12.53 -7.48 -3.45
N GLU A 195 12.88 -8.76 -3.37
CA GLU A 195 11.96 -9.87 -3.09
C GLU A 195 12.17 -10.46 -1.69
N ARG A 196 13.39 -10.43 -1.18
CA ARG A 196 13.71 -10.94 0.15
C ARG A 196 14.87 -10.19 0.79
N MET A 197 14.75 -9.89 2.07
CA MET A 197 15.84 -9.37 2.90
C MET A 197 16.44 -10.49 3.74
N VAL A 198 17.77 -10.62 3.75
CA VAL A 198 18.50 -11.66 4.46
C VAL A 198 19.49 -11.04 5.45
N TYR A 199 19.19 -11.16 6.74
CA TYR A 199 20.05 -10.75 7.85
C TYR A 199 20.91 -11.93 8.30
N LEU A 200 22.21 -11.70 8.48
CA LEU A 200 23.15 -12.72 8.98
C LEU A 200 23.02 -12.96 10.49
N GLY A 201 22.58 -11.92 11.22
CA GLY A 201 22.27 -11.96 12.64
C GLY A 201 20.76 -12.03 12.88
N ASP A 202 20.36 -11.85 14.14
CA ASP A 202 18.96 -11.61 14.51
C ASP A 202 18.70 -10.18 14.99
N ASP A 203 19.76 -9.36 15.09
CA ASP A 203 19.58 -7.91 15.14
C ASP A 203 19.16 -7.40 13.75
N PHE A 204 18.24 -6.45 13.76
CA PHE A 204 17.77 -5.76 12.57
C PHE A 204 18.54 -4.45 12.32
N GLU A 205 19.67 -4.27 13.01
CA GLU A 205 20.54 -3.08 12.91
C GLU A 205 21.51 -3.20 11.73
N ALA A 206 21.96 -4.42 11.42
CA ALA A 206 22.83 -4.67 10.27
C ALA A 206 22.11 -4.42 8.94
N THR A 207 22.86 -4.00 7.92
CA THR A 207 22.34 -3.94 6.54
C THR A 207 22.11 -5.36 6.02
N PRO A 208 20.88 -5.73 5.58
CA PRO A 208 20.63 -7.06 5.04
C PRO A 208 21.22 -7.23 3.64
N GLY A 209 21.52 -8.48 3.28
CA GLY A 209 21.56 -8.87 1.87
C GLY A 209 20.17 -8.78 1.26
N VAL A 210 20.08 -8.45 -0.04
CA VAL A 210 18.79 -8.33 -0.74
C VAL A 210 18.80 -9.24 -1.95
N ASP A 211 17.87 -10.20 -1.97
CA ASP A 211 17.55 -10.93 -3.18
C ASP A 211 16.58 -10.09 -4.01
N VAL A 212 16.84 -10.03 -5.31
CA VAL A 212 16.08 -9.22 -6.26
C VAL A 212 15.38 -10.12 -7.27
N GLY A 213 14.15 -9.74 -7.61
CA GLY A 213 13.39 -10.29 -8.73
C GLY A 213 12.96 -9.19 -9.69
N ASP A 214 11.87 -9.46 -10.42
CA ASP A 214 11.34 -8.56 -11.44
C ASP A 214 10.32 -7.56 -10.86
N GLY A 215 10.24 -6.38 -11.46
CA GLY A 215 9.34 -5.31 -11.05
C GLY A 215 9.76 -3.95 -11.60
N ASP A 216 9.43 -2.89 -10.85
CA ASP A 216 9.73 -1.50 -11.19
C ASP A 216 10.82 -0.84 -10.31
N GLY A 217 11.49 -1.64 -9.48
CA GLY A 217 12.47 -1.21 -8.47
C GLY A 217 11.86 -0.99 -7.08
N LEU A 218 10.53 -0.92 -6.96
CA LEU A 218 9.81 -0.83 -5.69
C LEU A 218 8.72 -1.90 -5.58
N VAL A 219 7.87 -2.01 -6.61
CA VAL A 219 6.71 -2.91 -6.69
C VAL A 219 7.10 -4.18 -7.42
N ASN A 220 6.96 -5.33 -6.74
CA ASN A 220 7.16 -6.65 -7.33
C ASN A 220 6.09 -6.94 -8.40
N LEU A 221 6.48 -7.65 -9.46
CA LEU A 221 5.59 -8.13 -10.54
C LEU A 221 4.67 -9.27 -10.07
#